data_AF-A0A349LL90-F1
#
_entry.id   AF-A0A349LL90-F1
#
_cell.length_a   1.000
_cell.length_b   1.000
_cell.length_c   1.000
_cell.angle_alpha   90.00
_cell.angle_beta   90.00
_cell.angle_gamma   90.00
#
_symmetry.space_group_name_H-M   'P 1'
#
loop_
_entity.id
_entity.type
_entity.pdbx_description
1 polymer ?
#
loop_
_entity_poly.entity_id
_entity_poly.type
_entity_poly.pdbx_seq_one_letter_code
_entity_poly.pdbx_strand_id
1 'polypeptide(L)' 'MEIQNLLVGALSYLVKFQSTQCPDARGRALMMFDALAEQQGLANDIRELCYEANELLTF' A
#
# COMPACT_ATOMS: atom_id res chain seq x y z
N MET A 1 -0.12 15.86 -4.12
CA MET A 1 -1.35 15.57 -3.34
C MET A 1 -1.82 14.14 -3.55
N GLU A 2 -1.92 13.67 -4.79
CA GLU A 2 -2.42 12.31 -5.09
C GLU A 2 -1.57 11.19 -4.46
N ILE A 3 -0.23 11.24 -4.61
CA ILE A 3 0.70 10.25 -4.00
C ILE A 3 0.57 10.20 -2.47
N GLN A 4 0.49 11.35 -1.80
CA GLN A 4 0.37 11.42 -0.34
C GLN A 4 -0.97 10.84 0.14
N ASN A 5 -2.06 11.14 -0.57
CA ASN A 5 -3.37 10.59 -0.25
C ASN A 5 -3.39 9.07 -0.44
N LEU A 6 -2.73 8.56 -1.48
CA LEU A 6 -2.64 7.14 -1.77
C LEU A 6 -1.82 6.40 -0.72
N LEU A 7 -0.66 6.96 -0.32
CA LEU A 7 0.18 6.40 0.74
C LEU A 7 -0.55 6.35 2.09
N VAL A 8 -1.21 7.46 2.48
CA VAL A 8 -1.97 7.52 3.74
C VAL A 8 -3.15 6.53 3.69
N GLY A 9 -3.80 6.38 2.54
CA GLY A 9 -4.85 5.37 2.33
C GLY A 9 -4.33 3.95 2.50
N ALA A 10 -3.22 3.61 1.85
CA ALA A 10 -2.60 2.29 1.94
C ALA A 10 -2.25 1.93 3.39
N LEU A 11 -1.60 2.86 4.11
CA LEU A 11 -1.25 2.69 5.53
C LEU A 11 -2.48 2.56 6.42
N SER A 12 -3.55 3.32 6.15
CA SER A 12 -4.80 3.23 6.92
C SER A 12 -5.46 1.85 6.79
N TYR A 13 -5.50 1.31 5.57
CA TYR A 13 -6.01 -0.04 5.33
C TYR A 13 -5.10 -1.13 5.89
N LEU A 14 -3.78 -0.93 5.86
CA LEU A 14 -2.81 -1.82 6.50
C LEU A 14 -3.04 -1.90 8.02
N VAL A 15 -3.16 -0.75 8.70
CA VAL A 15 -3.47 -0.70 10.14
C VAL A 15 -4.81 -1.35 10.44
N LYS A 16 -5.83 -1.12 9.59
CA LYS A 16 -7.12 -1.80 9.72
C LYS A 16 -6.98 -3.31 9.57
N PHE A 17 -6.21 -3.80 8.61
CA PHE A 17 -5.94 -5.23 8.47
C PHE A 17 -5.25 -5.79 9.71
N GLN A 18 -4.17 -5.16 10.19
CA GLN A 18 -3.43 -5.62 11.37
C GLN A 18 -4.30 -5.68 12.64
N SER A 19 -5.22 -4.74 12.80
CA SER A 19 -6.11 -4.68 13.97
C SER A 19 -7.33 -5.60 13.88
N THR A 20 -7.78 -5.97 12.68
CA THR A 20 -9.06 -6.70 12.48
C THR A 20 -8.95 -8.03 11.76
N GLN A 21 -7.80 -8.33 11.16
CA GLN A 21 -7.57 -9.46 10.26
C GLN A 21 -8.56 -9.51 9.07
N CYS A 22 -9.16 -8.36 8.71
CA CYS A 22 -10.13 -8.26 7.63
C CYS A 22 -9.46 -8.43 6.26
N PRO A 23 -9.80 -9.47 5.48
CA PRO A 23 -9.17 -9.72 4.17
C PRO A 23 -9.40 -8.60 3.16
N ASP A 24 -10.57 -7.93 3.22
CA ASP A 24 -10.86 -6.80 2.34
C ASP A 24 -9.94 -5.60 2.64
N ALA A 25 -9.61 -5.38 3.91
CA ALA A 25 -8.65 -4.33 4.29
C ALA A 25 -7.25 -4.64 3.75
N ARG A 26 -6.83 -5.91 3.80
CA ARG A 26 -5.58 -6.37 3.17
C ARG A 26 -5.58 -6.11 1.67
N GLY A 27 -6.64 -6.50 0.97
CA GLY A 27 -6.77 -6.28 -0.48
C GLY A 27 -6.77 -4.80 -0.87
N ARG A 28 -7.39 -3.94 -0.05
CA ARG A 28 -7.37 -2.48 -0.26
C ARG A 28 -5.99 -1.87 -0.04
N ALA A 29 -5.24 -2.32 0.97
CA ALA A 29 -3.86 -1.90 1.18
C ALA A 29 -2.98 -2.29 -0.02
N LEU A 30 -3.06 -3.56 -0.45
CA LEU A 30 -2.33 -4.09 -1.60
C LEU A 30 -2.58 -3.27 -2.88
N MET A 31 -3.85 -3.09 -3.25
CA MET A 31 -4.21 -2.30 -4.44
C MET A 31 -3.68 -0.87 -4.41
N MET A 32 -3.65 -0.24 -3.22
CA MET A 32 -3.15 1.13 -3.09
C MET A 32 -1.62 1.21 -3.17
N PHE A 33 -0.90 0.24 -2.62
CA PHE A 33 0.56 0.16 -2.75
C PHE A 33 0.97 -0.18 -4.19
N ASP A 34 0.26 -1.07 -4.89
CA ASP A 34 0.46 -1.32 -6.32
C ASP A 34 0.28 -0.04 -7.13
N ALA A 35 -0.84 0.68 -6.91
CA ALA A 35 -1.11 1.94 -7.58
C ALA A 35 -0.06 3.03 -7.26
N LEU A 36 0.53 3.00 -6.05
CA LEU A 36 1.62 3.92 -5.70
C LEU A 36 2.89 3.58 -6.49
N ALA A 37 3.26 2.30 -6.56
CA ALA A 37 4.45 1.83 -7.26
C ALA A 37 4.47 2.20 -8.76
N GLU A 38 3.28 2.25 -9.37
CA GLU A 38 3.07 2.60 -10.79
C GLU A 38 3.04 4.13 -11.07
N GLN A 39 3.02 4.99 -10.04
CA GLN A 39 2.97 6.44 -10.23
C GLN A 39 4.27 6.99 -10.83
N GLN A 40 4.12 7.80 -11.89
CA GLN A 40 5.23 8.56 -12.46
C GLN A 40 5.72 9.64 -11.48
N GLY A 41 7.05 9.74 -11.33
CA GLY A 41 7.66 10.70 -10.41
C GLY A 41 7.73 10.22 -8.95
N LEU A 42 7.28 8.99 -8.65
CA LEU A 42 7.58 8.36 -7.37
C LEU A 42 9.08 8.06 -7.29
N ALA A 43 9.68 8.41 -6.16
CA ALA A 43 11.08 8.09 -5.85
C ALA A 43 11.28 6.56 -5.82
N ASN A 44 12.43 6.09 -6.30
CA ASN A 44 12.71 4.67 -6.49
C ASN A 44 12.70 3.89 -5.16
N ASP A 45 13.17 4.50 -4.09
CA ASP A 45 13.13 3.95 -2.73
C ASP A 45 11.70 3.68 -2.27
N ILE A 46 10.78 4.63 -2.49
CA ILE A 46 9.36 4.43 -2.14
C ILE A 46 8.74 3.35 -3.02
N ARG A 47 9.13 3.25 -4.30
CA ARG A 47 8.67 2.18 -5.19
C ARG A 47 9.09 0.80 -4.68
N GLU A 48 10.36 0.64 -4.28
CA GLU A 48 10.88 -0.61 -3.71
C GLU A 48 10.14 -0.98 -2.42
N LEU A 49 9.92 -0.01 -1.53
CA LEU A 49 9.14 -0.22 -0.30
C LEU A 49 7.70 -0.66 -0.57
N CYS A 50 7.07 -0.18 -1.64
CA CYS A 50 5.73 -0.63 -2.02
C CYS A 50 5.73 -2.09 -2.48
N TYR A 51 6.72 -2.50 -3.28
CA TYR A 51 6.84 -3.90 -3.68
C TYR A 51 7.10 -4.82 -2.49
N GLU A 52 7.99 -4.43 -1.58
CA GLU A 52 8.25 -5.18 -0.33
C GLU A 52 6.96 -5.33 0.50
N ALA A 53 6.20 -4.24 0.67
CA ALA A 53 4.92 -4.28 1.38
C ALA A 53 3.91 -5.22 0.69
N ASN A 54 3.88 -5.25 -0.64
CA ASN A 54 2.96 -6.09 -1.41
C ASN A 54 3.31 -7.58 -1.28
N GLU A 55 4.60 -7.93 -1.29
CA GLU A 55 5.05 -9.29 -1.00
C GLU A 55 4.56 -9.73 0.39
N LEU A 56 4.77 -8.90 1.42
CA LEU A 56 4.34 -9.18 2.80
C LEU A 56 2.82 -9.35 2.95
N LEU A 57 2.02 -8.66 2.12
CA LEU A 57 0.55 -8.72 2.16
C LEU A 57 -0.04 -9.85 1.32
N THR A 58 0.75 -10.47 0.45
CA THR A 58 0.30 -11.57 -0.41
C THR A 58 0.39 -12.93 0.29
N PHE A 59 1.21 -13.04 1.34
CA PHE A 59 1.25 -14.18 2.26
C PHE A 59 0.06 -14.20 3.24
#